data_AF-A0A8D5FKU6-F1
#
_entry.id   AF-A0A8D5FKU6-F1
#
_cell.length_a   1.000
_cell.length_b   1.000
_cell.length_c   1.000
_cell.angle_alpha   90.00
_cell.angle_beta   90.00
_cell.angle_gamma   90.00
#
_symmetry.space_group_name_H-M   'P 1'
#
loop_
_entity.id
_entity.type
_entity.pdbx_description
1 polymer ?
#
loop_
_entity_poly.entity_id
_entity_poly.type
_entity_poly.pdbx_seq_one_letter_code
_entity_poly.pdbx_strand_id
1 'polypeptide(L)' 'MLLTGYCGPNAFKTVDAAGIKVVNDVSGTVREAVEKFKAGPVEYSTGANVEGHW' A
#
# COMPACT_ATOMS: atom_id res chain seq x y z
N MET A 1 8.19 4.16 -0.64
CA MET A 1 7.24 3.05 -0.86
C MET A 1 6.49 2.82 0.43
N LEU A 2 5.16 2.67 0.37
CA LEU A 2 4.32 2.40 1.53
C LEU A 2 3.71 1.00 1.40
N LEU A 3 3.97 0.12 2.38
CA LEU A 3 3.33 -1.18 2.51
C LEU A 3 2.24 -1.04 3.58
N THR A 4 0.98 -1.21 3.21
CA THR A 4 -0.13 -1.09 4.16
C THR A 4 -1.22 -2.12 3.84
N GLY A 5 -1.93 -2.59 4.86
CA GLY A 5 -3.10 -3.45 4.64
C GLY A 5 -4.26 -2.63 4.05
N TYR A 6 -4.56 -1.48 4.66
CA TYR A 6 -5.64 -0.59 4.24
C TYR A 6 -5.13 0.84 4.08
N CYS A 7 -5.52 1.49 3.00
CA CYS A 7 -5.20 2.89 2.73
C CYS A 7 -6.48 3.66 2.40
N GLY A 8 -6.82 4.65 3.22
CA GLY A 8 -7.93 5.55 2.96
C GLY A 8 -7.60 6.60 1.89
N PRO A 9 -8.61 7.25 1.27
CA PRO A 9 -8.44 8.12 0.11
C PRO A 9 -7.59 9.36 0.40
N ASN A 10 -7.62 9.91 1.62
CA ASN A 10 -6.80 11.06 1.98
C ASN A 10 -5.31 10.69 2.12
N ALA A 11 -5.04 9.52 2.73
CA ALA A 11 -3.68 9.01 2.86
C ALA A 11 -3.10 8.69 1.48
N PHE A 12 -3.87 7.99 0.64
CA PHE A 12 -3.47 7.65 -0.73
C PHE A 12 -3.15 8.90 -1.55
N LYS A 13 -4.01 9.92 -1.55
CA LYS A 13 -3.75 11.19 -2.25
C LYS A 13 -2.46 11.87 -1.79
N THR A 14 -2.16 11.85 -0.49
CA THR A 14 -0.96 12.48 0.05
C THR A 14 0.31 11.76 -0.39
N VAL A 15 0.32 10.42 -0.32
CA VAL A 15 1.49 9.63 -0.73
C VAL A 15 1.65 9.56 -2.25
N ASP A 16 0.56 9.53 -3.00
CA ASP A 16 0.55 9.61 -4.47
C ASP A 16 1.10 10.96 -4.95
N ALA A 17 0.65 12.08 -4.36
CA ALA A 17 1.20 13.41 -4.63
C ALA A 17 2.69 13.52 -4.28
N ALA A 18 3.17 12.74 -3.32
CA ALA A 18 4.59 12.64 -2.97
C ALA A 18 5.39 11.69 -3.89
N GLY A 19 4.76 11.08 -4.89
CA GLY A 19 5.39 10.09 -5.79
C GLY A 19 5.72 8.76 -5.11
N ILE A 20 5.09 8.48 -3.96
CA ILE A 20 5.33 7.27 -3.18
C ILE A 20 4.37 6.18 -3.66
N LYS A 21 4.94 5.10 -4.22
CA LYS A 21 4.16 3.92 -4.57
C LYS A 21 3.61 3.22 -3.33
N VAL A 22 2.32 2.89 -3.37
CA VAL A 22 1.61 2.18 -2.30
C VAL A 22 1.37 0.73 -2.73
N VAL A 23 1.55 -0.19 -1.80
CA VAL A 23 1.20 -1.61 -1.94
C VAL A 23 0.10 -1.85 -0.91
N ASN A 24 -1.14 -2.04 -1.37
CA ASN A 24 -2.23 -2.49 -0.51
C ASN A 24 -2.26 -4.03 -0.46
N ASP A 25 -3.12 -4.60 0.38
CA ASP A 25 -3.29 -6.05 0.53
C ASP A 25 -2.08 -6.76 1.17
N VAL A 26 -1.21 -6.00 1.84
CA VAL A 26 -0.15 -6.58 2.66
C VAL A 26 -0.76 -7.16 3.93
N SER A 27 -0.97 -8.47 3.90
CA SER A 27 -1.40 -9.29 5.03
C SER A 27 -0.25 -10.13 5.57
N GLY A 28 -0.25 -10.37 6.89
CA GLY A 28 0.79 -11.15 7.58
C GLY A 28 1.78 -10.29 8.37
N THR A 29 2.95 -10.86 8.66
CA THR A 29 4.00 -10.19 9.43
C THR A 29 4.83 -9.25 8.58
N VAL A 30 5.49 -8.27 9.21
CA VAL A 30 6.43 -7.36 8.54
C VAL A 30 7.52 -8.12 7.78
N ARG A 31 7.95 -9.28 8.32
CA ARG A 31 8.93 -10.15 7.66
C ARG A 31 8.40 -10.67 6.33
N GLU A 32 7.19 -11.20 6.31
CA GLU A 32 6.57 -11.72 5.08
C GLU A 32 6.35 -10.62 4.03
N ALA A 33 6.01 -9.40 4.45
CA ALA A 33 5.89 -8.26 3.54
C ALA A 33 7.23 -7.93 2.86
N VAL A 34 8.32 -7.92 3.64
CA VAL A 34 9.68 -7.69 3.12
C VAL A 34 10.16 -8.84 2.25
N GLU A 35 9.81 -10.09 2.59
CA GLU A 35 10.15 -11.25 1.78
C GLU A 35 9.38 -11.29 0.47
N LYS A 36 8.07 -10.99 0.46
CA LYS A 36 7.29 -10.83 -0.79
C LYS A 36 7.87 -9.73 -1.68
N PHE A 37 8.29 -8.61 -1.10
CA PHE A 37 8.97 -7.54 -1.82
C PHE A 37 10.30 -7.98 -2.42
N LYS A 38 11.09 -8.78 -1.68
CA LYS A 38 12.36 -9.33 -2.18
C LYS A 38 12.16 -10.46 -3.19
N ALA A 39 11.08 -11.23 -3.08
CA ALA A 39 10.82 -12.42 -3.87
C ALA A 39 10.29 -12.12 -5.27
N GLY A 40 9.74 -10.93 -5.52
CA GLY A 40 9.22 -10.56 -6.83
C GLY A 40 8.43 -9.26 -6.86
N PRO A 41 7.87 -8.88 -8.02
CA PRO A 41 7.11 -7.65 -8.16
C PRO A 41 5.85 -7.71 -7.30
N VAL A 42 5.81 -6.88 -6.26
CA VAL A 42 4.60 -6.62 -5.47
C VAL A 42 3.61 -5.80 -6.31
N GLU A 43 2.32 -6.15 -6.23
CA GLU A 43 1.27 -5.38 -6.89
C GLU A 43 1.10 -4.04 -6.18
N TYR A 44 1.51 -2.98 -6.88
CA TYR A 44 1.27 -1.63 -6.42
C TYR A 44 -0.20 -1.29 -6.60
N SER A 45 -0.81 -0.80 -5.54
CA SER A 45 -2.16 -0.30 -5.62
C SER A 45 -2.20 1.05 -6.29
N THR A 46 -3.08 1.17 -7.27
CA THR A 46 -3.33 2.40 -8.02
C THR A 46 -4.48 3.22 -7.42
N GLY A 47 -5.00 2.83 -6.26
CA GLY A 47 -6.09 3.51 -5.59
C GLY A 47 -6.22 3.17 -4.11
N ALA A 48 -7.04 3.95 -3.40
CA ALA A 48 -7.42 3.66 -2.03
C ALA A 48 -8.31 2.42 -1.96
N ASN A 49 -8.04 1.51 -1.01
CA ASN A 49 -8.78 0.26 -0.83
C ASN A 49 -9.80 0.32 0.32
N VAL A 50 -9.98 1.49 0.90
CA VAL A 50 -11.05 1.78 1.85
C VAL A 50 -11.87 2.90 1.25
N GLU A 51 -13.18 2.67 1.10
CA GLU A 51 -14.12 3.75 0.89
C GLU A 51 -14.04 4.68 2.10
N GLY A 52 -13.51 5.88 1.89
CA GLY A 52 -13.48 6.90 2.92
C GLY A 52 -14.91 7.29 3.25
N HIS A 53 -15.50 6.61 4.23
CA HIS A 53 -16.65 7.14 4.94
C HIS A 53 -16.13 8.30 5.79
N TRP A 54 -16.68 9.47 5.48
CA TRP A 54 -16.48 10.76 6.11
C TRP A 54 -16.92 10.77 7.57
#